data_AF-A0AA41SYS6-F1
#
_entry.id   AF-A0AA41SYS6-F1
#
_cell.length_a   1.000
_cell.length_b   1.000
_cell.length_c   1.000
_cell.angle_alpha   90.00
_cell.angle_beta   90.00
_cell.angle_gamma   90.00
#
_symmetry.space_group_name_H-M   'P 1'
#
loop_
_entity.id
_entity.type
_entity.pdbx_description
1 polymer ?
#
loop_
_entity_poly.entity_id
_entity_poly.type
_entity_poly.pdbx_seq_one_letter_code
_entity_poly.pdbx_strand_id
1 'polypeptide(L)'
;DLVELCGRTWQGAALRLRSHPASRRVYFVAPDTDCGLWLQAAAPGDRIRFQFHFFLVYSLTSGRPGPSASAPTPADPCTPGSYLQFYEGPPEAPRPLGAPLCGLTIPAPVASSGPSLGLRLVTRGRQPRVDFVGEVTSFRLAPCGDYFRCQNGRCVPPGLVCDHWGMDNCGDGSDQGSWPPANCRGQ
;
A
#
# COMPACT_ATOMS: atom_id res chain seq x y z
N ASP A 1 10.85 -6.42 3.02
CA ASP A 1 9.45 -6.73 2.62
C ASP A 1 8.48 -6.57 3.80
N LEU A 2 7.15 -6.54 3.61
CA LEU A 2 6.19 -6.27 4.71
C LEU A 2 6.39 -7.24 5.87
N VAL A 3 6.44 -8.55 5.58
CA VAL A 3 6.61 -9.58 6.62
C VAL A 3 7.96 -9.52 7.34
N GLU A 4 8.99 -8.95 6.71
CA GLU A 4 10.32 -8.77 7.34
C GLU A 4 10.40 -7.49 8.17
N LEU A 5 9.62 -6.47 7.79
CA LEU A 5 9.52 -5.19 8.48
C LEU A 5 8.41 -5.19 9.53
N CYS A 6 7.98 -6.37 9.97
CA CYS A 6 6.88 -6.54 10.87
C CYS A 6 7.07 -5.81 12.20
N GLY A 7 6.05 -5.06 12.63
CA GLY A 7 6.07 -4.27 13.85
C GLY A 7 6.98 -3.05 13.80
N ARG A 8 7.56 -2.71 12.65
CA ARG A 8 8.44 -1.55 12.49
C ARG A 8 7.70 -0.33 11.99
N THR A 9 8.32 0.81 12.23
CA THR A 9 8.01 2.08 11.57
C THR A 9 9.12 2.39 10.58
N TRP A 10 8.75 2.67 9.34
CA TRP A 10 9.65 3.12 8.29
C TRP A 10 9.41 4.61 8.02
N GLN A 11 10.49 5.36 7.77
CA GLN A 11 10.42 6.76 7.40
C GLN A 11 11.27 7.00 6.15
N GLY A 12 10.72 7.74 5.19
CA GLY A 12 11.44 8.13 3.98
C GLY A 12 10.54 8.72 2.91
N ALA A 13 11.16 9.16 1.81
CA ALA A 13 10.47 9.82 0.70
C ALA A 13 9.71 8.85 -0.21
N ALA A 14 10.29 7.68 -0.50
CA ALA A 14 9.64 6.63 -1.26
C ALA A 14 10.11 5.23 -0.86
N LEU A 15 9.25 4.24 -1.03
CA LEU A 15 9.54 2.83 -0.76
C LEU A 15 8.75 1.93 -1.72
N ARG A 16 9.44 1.03 -2.41
CA ARG A 16 8.81 -0.10 -3.09
C ARG A 16 8.62 -1.25 -2.10
N LEU A 17 7.38 -1.46 -1.66
CA LEU A 17 7.02 -2.48 -0.68
C LEU A 17 6.47 -3.72 -1.37
N ARG A 18 7.08 -4.89 -1.09
CA ARG A 18 6.50 -6.19 -1.45
C ARG A 18 5.95 -6.86 -0.21
N SER A 19 4.96 -7.72 -0.41
CA SER A 19 4.38 -8.56 0.64
C SER A 19 5.43 -9.41 1.37
N HIS A 20 6.29 -10.10 0.61
CA HIS A 20 7.29 -11.04 1.09
C HIS A 20 8.49 -11.16 0.12
N PRO A 21 9.63 -11.74 0.53
CA PRO A 21 10.88 -11.71 -0.26
C PRO A 21 10.79 -12.37 -1.63
N ALA A 22 9.96 -13.40 -1.77
CA ALA A 22 9.75 -14.15 -3.00
C ALA A 22 8.51 -13.70 -3.80
N SER A 23 7.99 -12.51 -3.51
CA SER A 23 6.88 -11.87 -4.24
C SER A 23 7.15 -11.86 -5.75
N ARG A 24 6.08 -12.05 -6.54
CA ARG A 24 6.08 -12.30 -7.99
C ARG A 24 6.65 -13.65 -8.45
N ARG A 25 7.15 -14.50 -7.55
CA ARG A 25 7.60 -15.86 -7.86
C ARG A 25 6.70 -16.91 -7.22
N VAL A 26 6.36 -16.72 -5.94
CA VAL A 26 5.48 -17.61 -5.19
C VAL A 26 4.53 -16.79 -4.32
N TYR A 27 3.52 -17.47 -3.77
CA TYR A 27 2.63 -16.87 -2.78
C TYR A 27 3.22 -17.00 -1.38
N PHE A 28 2.97 -16.01 -0.55
CA PHE A 28 3.09 -16.16 0.89
C PHE A 28 1.88 -16.94 1.41
N VAL A 29 2.15 -18.03 2.14
CA VAL A 29 1.16 -19.03 2.54
C VAL A 29 1.13 -19.32 4.04
N ALA A 30 1.86 -18.55 4.86
CA ALA A 30 1.86 -18.77 6.30
C ALA A 30 0.50 -18.39 6.91
N PRO A 31 -0.24 -19.31 7.55
CA PRO A 31 -1.48 -19.00 8.26
C PRO A 31 -1.21 -18.21 9.54
N ASP A 32 -2.26 -17.58 10.07
CA ASP A 32 -2.26 -16.87 11.35
C ASP A 32 -1.21 -15.75 11.49
N THR A 33 -0.69 -15.27 10.36
CA THR A 33 0.12 -14.05 10.28
C THR A 33 -0.74 -12.85 10.64
N ASP A 34 -0.24 -12.04 11.58
CA ASP A 34 -0.78 -10.73 11.92
C ASP A 34 0.40 -9.75 11.96
N CYS A 35 0.56 -8.99 10.88
CA CYS A 35 1.75 -8.19 10.67
C CYS A 35 1.43 -6.77 10.23
N GLY A 36 1.84 -5.80 11.06
CA GLY A 36 1.70 -4.38 10.76
C GLY A 36 3.03 -3.73 10.38
N LEU A 37 2.99 -2.78 9.45
CA LEU A 37 4.07 -1.85 9.13
C LEU A 37 3.49 -0.43 9.17
N TRP A 38 4.15 0.46 9.90
CA TRP A 38 3.81 1.89 9.88
C TRP A 38 4.76 2.66 9.00
N LEU A 39 4.21 3.53 8.18
CA LEU A 39 4.92 4.43 7.29
C LEU A 39 4.81 5.82 7.88
N GLN A 40 5.94 6.52 7.99
CA GLN A 40 6.03 7.90 8.43
C GLN A 40 6.53 8.76 7.26
N ALA A 41 5.84 9.88 7.04
CA ALA A 41 6.14 10.79 5.96
C ALA A 41 7.53 11.41 6.12
N ALA A 42 8.18 11.74 5.01
CA ALA A 42 9.56 12.21 4.99
C ALA A 42 9.76 13.54 5.73
N ALA A 43 8.77 14.43 5.65
CA ALA A 43 8.81 15.75 6.25
C ALA A 43 7.52 16.10 7.01
N PRO A 44 7.57 17.03 7.98
CA PRO A 44 6.38 17.54 8.63
C PRO A 44 5.38 18.13 7.62
N GLY A 45 4.10 17.80 7.79
CA GLY A 45 3.02 18.25 6.91
C GLY A 45 2.84 17.42 5.63
N ASP A 46 3.77 16.51 5.32
CA ASP A 46 3.57 15.53 4.25
C ASP A 46 2.52 14.49 4.65
N ARG A 47 1.93 13.91 3.62
CA ARG A 47 1.04 12.75 3.64
C ARG A 47 1.72 11.60 2.92
N ILE A 48 1.13 10.42 3.03
CA ILE A 48 1.66 9.20 2.43
C ILE A 48 0.63 8.66 1.46
N ARG A 49 1.06 8.35 0.24
CA ARG A 49 0.28 7.63 -0.76
C ARG A 49 0.84 6.23 -0.91
N PHE A 50 -0.04 5.25 -1.02
CA PHE A 50 0.26 3.87 -1.35
C PHE A 50 -0.47 3.51 -2.65
N GLN A 51 0.27 3.02 -3.65
CA GLN A 51 -0.28 2.53 -4.91
C GLN A 51 0.09 1.08 -5.12
N PHE A 52 -0.89 0.21 -5.37
CA PHE A 52 -0.62 -1.17 -5.76
C PHE A 52 -0.27 -1.24 -7.25
N HIS A 53 0.72 -2.07 -7.57
CA HIS A 53 1.06 -2.50 -8.94
C HIS A 53 0.74 -3.97 -9.16
N PHE A 54 0.69 -4.74 -8.07
CA PHE A 54 0.25 -6.13 -8.06
C PHE A 54 -0.49 -6.39 -6.75
N PHE A 55 -1.60 -7.12 -6.79
CA PHE A 55 -2.41 -7.41 -5.61
C PHE A 55 -3.10 -8.75 -5.70
N LEU A 56 -2.87 -9.59 -4.70
CA LEU A 56 -3.50 -10.88 -4.51
C LEU A 56 -3.51 -11.19 -3.02
N VAL A 57 -4.69 -11.22 -2.40
CA VAL A 57 -4.85 -11.53 -0.97
C VAL A 57 -6.13 -12.31 -0.79
N TYR A 58 -6.04 -13.63 -0.63
CA TYR A 58 -7.21 -14.47 -0.40
C TYR A 58 -6.84 -15.72 0.37
N SER A 59 -7.83 -16.52 0.75
CA SER A 59 -7.62 -17.83 1.36
C SER A 59 -8.39 -18.89 0.59
N LEU A 60 -7.75 -20.02 0.31
CA LEU A 60 -8.44 -21.17 -0.27
C LEU A 60 -9.31 -21.82 0.81
N THR A 61 -10.60 -21.95 0.53
CA THR A 61 -11.51 -22.76 1.34
C THR A 61 -11.29 -24.23 0.97
N SER A 62 -11.08 -25.10 1.96
CA SER A 62 -11.18 -26.55 1.73
C SER A 62 -12.66 -26.90 1.62
N GLY A 63 -13.09 -27.42 0.47
CA GLY A 63 -14.51 -27.61 0.15
C GLY A 63 -15.27 -28.59 1.04
N ARG A 64 -16.36 -28.10 1.64
CA ARG A 64 -17.74 -28.60 1.48
C ARG A 64 -18.67 -27.53 2.09
N PRO A 65 -19.60 -26.92 1.34
CA PRO A 65 -20.68 -26.18 1.97
C PRO A 65 -21.54 -27.18 2.73
N GLY A 66 -21.50 -27.15 4.06
CA GLY A 66 -22.53 -27.82 4.85
C GLY A 66 -23.88 -27.14 4.58
N PRO A 67 -24.99 -27.88 4.47
CA PRO A 67 -26.30 -27.26 4.37
C PRO A 67 -26.65 -26.66 5.73
N SER A 68 -27.25 -25.45 5.74
CA SER A 68 -27.62 -24.64 6.92
C SER A 68 -26.51 -23.68 7.37
N ALA A 69 -26.70 -22.37 7.55
CA ALA A 69 -27.91 -21.60 7.78
C ALA A 69 -27.72 -20.12 7.39
N SER A 70 -28.85 -19.45 7.16
CA SER A 70 -29.06 -18.00 7.26
C SER A 70 -28.46 -17.10 6.18
N ALA A 71 -29.32 -16.29 5.56
CA ALA A 71 -28.94 -15.21 4.66
C ALA A 71 -27.82 -14.35 5.29
N PRO A 72 -26.77 -13.98 4.55
CA PRO A 72 -25.73 -13.15 5.12
C PRO A 72 -26.32 -11.76 5.41
N THR A 73 -26.20 -11.30 6.66
CA THR A 73 -25.92 -9.89 6.97
C THR A 73 -24.83 -9.36 6.03
N PRO A 74 -24.62 -8.04 5.86
CA PRO A 74 -23.54 -7.55 4.99
C PRO A 74 -22.21 -8.07 5.55
N ALA A 75 -21.78 -9.23 5.07
CA ALA A 75 -20.63 -9.93 5.54
C ALA A 75 -19.45 -9.14 5.02
N ASP A 76 -18.49 -8.85 5.90
CA ASP A 76 -17.22 -8.30 5.50
C ASP A 76 -16.69 -9.15 4.32
N PRO A 77 -16.49 -8.57 3.12
CA PRO A 77 -16.18 -9.32 1.90
C PRO A 77 -14.89 -10.16 2.04
N CYS A 78 -14.05 -9.85 3.01
CA CYS A 78 -12.82 -10.57 3.29
C CYS A 78 -12.93 -11.61 4.41
N THR A 79 -14.09 -11.74 5.08
CA THR A 79 -14.32 -12.74 6.13
C THR A 79 -14.80 -14.07 5.53
N PRO A 80 -14.27 -15.24 5.95
CA PRO A 80 -13.30 -15.49 7.04
C PRO A 80 -11.83 -15.54 6.56
N GLY A 81 -11.53 -14.95 5.41
CA GLY A 81 -10.25 -15.06 4.72
C GLY A 81 -9.16 -14.07 5.16
N SER A 82 -8.08 -14.07 4.40
CA SER A 82 -6.95 -13.13 4.54
C SER A 82 -7.32 -11.76 3.99
N TYR A 83 -6.76 -10.71 4.59
CA TYR A 83 -6.99 -9.33 4.17
C TYR A 83 -5.79 -8.42 4.47
N LEU A 84 -5.77 -7.28 3.79
CA LEU A 84 -4.97 -6.11 4.13
C LEU A 84 -5.86 -4.99 4.64
N GLN A 85 -5.44 -4.28 5.67
CA GLN A 85 -6.13 -3.09 6.18
C GLN A 85 -5.16 -1.93 6.28
N PHE A 86 -5.57 -0.77 5.77
CA PHE A 86 -4.86 0.49 5.99
C PHE A 86 -5.37 1.19 7.24
N TYR A 87 -4.50 1.99 7.87
CA TYR A 87 -4.82 2.76 9.06
C TYR A 87 -4.28 4.19 8.96
N GLU A 88 -5.06 5.14 9.44
CA GLU A 88 -4.64 6.51 9.75
C GLU A 88 -4.03 6.59 11.15
N GLY A 89 -3.10 7.52 11.32
CA GLY A 89 -2.53 7.84 12.63
C GLY A 89 -1.36 6.95 13.04
N PRO A 90 -0.78 7.24 14.22
CA PRO A 90 0.40 6.54 14.70
C PRO A 90 0.03 5.15 15.26
N PRO A 91 1.01 4.25 15.47
CA PRO A 91 0.75 2.87 15.90
C PRO A 91 0.04 2.74 17.24
N GLU A 92 0.09 3.76 18.11
CA GLU A 92 -0.56 3.79 19.42
C GLU A 92 -2.07 4.06 19.32
N ALA A 93 -2.51 4.73 18.25
CA ALA A 93 -3.91 5.10 18.06
C ALA A 93 -4.36 4.94 16.59
N PRO A 94 -4.25 3.73 16.01
CA PRO A 94 -4.55 3.51 14.61
C PRO A 94 -6.06 3.52 14.35
N ARG A 95 -6.49 4.25 13.32
CA ARG A 95 -7.89 4.30 12.88
C ARG A 95 -8.03 3.64 11.51
N PRO A 96 -8.92 2.65 11.31
CA PRO A 96 -9.07 2.00 10.01
C PRO A 96 -9.36 3.02 8.90
N LEU A 97 -8.59 2.93 7.82
CA LEU A 97 -8.74 3.72 6.61
C LEU A 97 -9.35 2.85 5.51
N GLY A 98 -10.64 3.06 5.25
CA GLY A 98 -11.41 2.27 4.30
C GLY A 98 -11.70 0.84 4.80
N ALA A 99 -12.35 0.06 3.93
CA ALA A 99 -12.67 -1.34 4.20
C ALA A 99 -11.44 -2.26 4.02
N PRO A 100 -11.43 -3.45 4.65
CA PRO A 100 -10.42 -4.47 4.37
C PRO A 100 -10.35 -4.81 2.88
N LEU A 101 -9.12 -5.05 2.41
CA LEU A 101 -8.81 -5.38 1.02
C LEU A 101 -8.47 -6.86 0.88
N CYS A 102 -9.12 -7.53 -0.06
CA CYS A 102 -8.87 -8.92 -0.42
C CYS A 102 -9.28 -9.18 -1.88
N GLY A 103 -9.00 -10.37 -2.37
CA GLY A 103 -9.24 -10.79 -3.75
C GLY A 103 -8.02 -10.57 -4.64
N LEU A 104 -8.29 -10.37 -5.93
CA LEU A 104 -7.29 -10.30 -7.00
C LEU A 104 -7.30 -8.95 -7.74
N THR A 105 -8.27 -8.10 -7.43
CA THR A 105 -8.45 -6.80 -8.09
C THR A 105 -7.49 -5.80 -7.45
N ILE A 106 -6.69 -5.12 -8.27
CA ILE A 106 -5.77 -4.08 -7.82
C ILE A 106 -6.59 -2.93 -7.20
N PRO A 107 -6.42 -2.62 -5.90
CA PRO A 107 -7.14 -1.54 -5.24
C PRO A 107 -6.73 -0.17 -5.77
N ALA A 108 -7.64 0.81 -5.65
CA ALA A 108 -7.32 2.20 -5.92
C ALA A 108 -6.21 2.70 -4.96
N PRO A 109 -5.41 3.71 -5.37
CA PRO A 109 -4.40 4.28 -4.51
C PRO A 109 -5.00 4.80 -3.20
N VAL A 110 -4.36 4.47 -2.08
CA VAL A 110 -4.75 4.90 -0.74
C VAL A 110 -3.86 6.06 -0.33
N ALA A 111 -4.43 7.15 0.20
CA ALA A 111 -3.66 8.27 0.70
C ALA A 111 -4.07 8.59 2.14
N SER A 112 -3.08 8.82 3.01
CA SER A 112 -3.34 9.27 4.36
C SER A 112 -3.80 10.72 4.40
N SER A 113 -4.47 11.08 5.48
CA SER A 113 -4.85 12.46 5.82
C SER A 113 -3.71 13.24 6.50
N GLY A 114 -2.84 12.52 7.22
CA GLY A 114 -1.70 13.05 7.97
C GLY A 114 -0.38 12.34 7.65
N PRO A 115 0.65 12.49 8.51
CA PRO A 115 2.00 12.05 8.21
C PRO A 115 2.27 10.57 8.50
N SER A 116 1.25 9.80 8.88
CA SER A 116 1.40 8.39 9.24
C SER A 116 0.36 7.55 8.52
N LEU A 117 0.78 6.42 7.96
CA LEU A 117 -0.06 5.43 7.29
C LEU A 117 0.35 4.02 7.75
N GLY A 118 -0.55 3.31 8.41
CA GLY A 118 -0.37 1.91 8.78
C GLY A 118 -0.86 0.96 7.70
N LEU A 119 -0.16 -0.14 7.50
CA LEU A 119 -0.59 -1.26 6.65
C LEU A 119 -0.48 -2.56 7.45
N ARG A 120 -1.58 -3.28 7.60
CA ARG A 120 -1.64 -4.55 8.35
C ARG A 120 -2.08 -5.68 7.44
N LEU A 121 -1.27 -6.73 7.37
CA LEU A 121 -1.59 -8.00 6.74
C LEU A 121 -2.08 -8.97 7.80
N VAL A 122 -3.27 -9.52 7.59
CA VAL A 122 -3.80 -10.62 8.39
C VAL A 122 -4.09 -11.80 7.47
N THR A 123 -3.51 -12.96 7.77
CA THR A 123 -3.78 -14.20 7.03
C THR A 123 -4.61 -15.15 7.89
N ARG A 124 -5.71 -15.67 7.33
CA ARG A 124 -6.61 -16.61 8.02
C ARG A 124 -6.98 -17.78 7.13
N GLY A 125 -7.49 -18.85 7.73
CA GLY A 125 -7.87 -20.07 7.02
C GLY A 125 -6.69 -20.98 6.71
N ARG A 126 -6.98 -22.12 6.07
CA ARG A 126 -6.00 -23.23 5.95
C ARG A 126 -4.89 -22.99 4.93
N GLN A 127 -5.17 -22.19 3.89
CA GLN A 127 -4.25 -21.97 2.76
C GLN A 127 -4.37 -20.51 2.30
N PRO A 128 -3.81 -19.56 3.05
CA PRO A 128 -3.75 -18.18 2.60
C PRO A 128 -2.84 -18.09 1.36
N ARG A 129 -3.17 -17.18 0.45
CA ARG A 129 -2.36 -16.83 -0.72
C ARG A 129 -2.24 -15.32 -0.73
N VAL A 130 -1.02 -14.85 -0.52
CA VAL A 130 -0.72 -13.42 -0.47
C VAL A 130 0.44 -13.13 -1.40
N ASP A 131 0.23 -12.21 -2.33
CA ASP A 131 1.28 -11.59 -3.10
C ASP A 131 0.84 -10.20 -3.55
N PHE A 132 1.54 -9.18 -3.11
CA PHE A 132 1.34 -7.81 -3.57
C PHE A 132 2.68 -7.08 -3.69
N VAL A 133 2.69 -6.10 -4.57
CA VAL A 133 3.73 -5.10 -4.71
C VAL A 133 3.05 -3.75 -4.78
N GLY A 134 3.53 -2.81 -3.98
CA GLY A 134 3.08 -1.44 -4.04
C GLY A 134 4.22 -0.45 -3.84
N GLU A 135 3.92 0.79 -4.14
CA GLU A 135 4.83 1.93 -4.05
C GLU A 135 4.26 2.93 -3.05
N VAL A 136 5.13 3.37 -2.16
CA VAL A 136 4.86 4.35 -1.12
C VAL A 136 5.55 5.64 -1.54
N THR A 137 4.83 6.76 -1.47
CA THR A 137 5.37 8.09 -1.74
C THR A 137 4.94 9.05 -0.64
N SER A 138 5.90 9.77 -0.07
CA SER A 138 5.67 10.95 0.75
C SER A 138 5.40 12.15 -0.16
N PHE A 139 4.26 12.81 0.02
CA PHE A 139 3.85 13.95 -0.80
C PHE A 139 3.20 15.02 0.07
N ARG A 140 3.16 16.26 -0.41
CA ARG A 140 2.32 17.31 0.18
C ARG A 140 1.37 17.89 -0.85
N LEU A 141 0.33 18.57 -0.36
CA LEU A 141 -0.53 19.37 -1.22
C LEU A 141 0.08 20.77 -1.36
N ALA A 142 -0.16 21.43 -2.49
CA ALA A 142 0.34 22.78 -2.74
C ALA A 142 0.00 23.76 -1.59
N PRO A 143 0.87 24.75 -1.30
CA PRO A 143 2.04 25.17 -2.08
C PRO A 143 3.26 24.24 -1.95
N CYS A 144 4.02 24.08 -3.04
CA CYS A 144 5.13 23.09 -3.10
C CYS A 144 6.44 23.58 -2.48
N GLY A 145 6.71 24.89 -2.46
CA GLY A 145 8.04 25.40 -2.08
C GLY A 145 9.12 24.76 -2.97
N ASP A 146 10.11 24.13 -2.34
CA ASP A 146 11.22 23.45 -3.03
C ASP A 146 10.85 22.05 -3.56
N TYR A 147 9.62 21.57 -3.34
CA TYR A 147 9.17 20.29 -3.90
C TYR A 147 8.84 20.42 -5.39
N PHE A 148 8.98 19.33 -6.12
CA PHE A 148 8.50 19.25 -7.49
C PHE A 148 6.98 19.28 -7.53
N ARG A 149 6.42 20.14 -8.38
CA ARG A 149 4.96 20.29 -8.54
C ARG A 149 4.44 19.34 -9.61
N CYS A 150 3.63 18.39 -9.19
CA CYS A 150 2.90 17.49 -10.07
C CYS A 150 1.75 18.22 -10.79
N GLN A 151 1.30 17.66 -11.92
CA GLN A 151 0.18 18.22 -12.69
C GLN A 151 -1.15 18.16 -11.93
N ASN A 152 -1.34 17.14 -11.10
CA ASN A 152 -2.51 16.92 -10.26
C ASN A 152 -2.54 17.78 -8.99
N GLY A 153 -1.57 18.69 -8.81
CA GLY A 153 -1.51 19.61 -7.67
C GLY A 153 -0.87 19.04 -6.40
N ARG A 154 -0.40 17.77 -6.43
CA ARG A 154 0.51 17.24 -5.42
C ARG A 154 1.92 17.79 -5.61
N CYS A 155 2.73 17.66 -4.57
CA CYS A 155 4.14 17.97 -4.61
C CYS A 155 4.93 16.80 -4.03
N VAL A 156 5.99 16.40 -4.73
CA VAL A 156 6.88 15.30 -4.31
C VAL A 156 8.30 15.81 -4.09
N PRO A 157 9.10 15.19 -3.21
CA PRO A 157 10.50 15.56 -3.03
C PRO A 157 11.27 15.55 -4.37
N PRO A 158 12.16 16.52 -4.64
CA PRO A 158 12.87 16.60 -5.94
C PRO A 158 13.66 15.35 -6.32
N GLY A 159 14.19 14.63 -5.34
CA GLY A 159 14.91 13.37 -5.56
C GLY A 159 14.03 12.20 -6.04
N LEU A 160 12.70 12.38 -6.12
CA LEU A 160 11.77 11.42 -6.70
C LEU A 160 11.46 11.72 -8.18
N VAL A 161 11.91 12.86 -8.71
CA VAL A 161 11.76 13.20 -10.13
C VAL A 161 12.77 12.40 -10.94
N CYS A 162 12.29 11.70 -11.96
CA CYS A 162 13.11 10.78 -12.77
C CYS A 162 13.90 9.77 -11.92
N ASP A 163 13.31 9.28 -10.81
CA ASP A 163 14.01 8.30 -9.99
C ASP A 163 14.41 7.04 -10.78
N HIS A 164 15.50 6.38 -10.37
CA HIS A 164 16.01 5.21 -11.08
C HIS A 164 15.08 4.00 -11.04
N TRP A 165 14.04 4.02 -10.20
CA TRP A 165 13.05 2.96 -10.12
C TRP A 165 11.91 3.18 -11.13
N GLY A 166 11.81 4.37 -11.72
CA GLY A 166 10.73 4.77 -12.62
C GLY A 166 9.36 4.82 -11.93
N MET A 167 9.32 5.13 -10.62
CA MET A 167 8.06 5.16 -9.87
C MET A 167 7.23 6.40 -10.25
N ASP A 168 5.91 6.22 -10.36
CA ASP A 168 4.97 7.33 -10.55
C ASP A 168 4.63 7.95 -9.18
N ASN A 169 5.57 8.74 -8.66
CA ASN A 169 5.45 9.36 -7.33
C ASN A 169 4.34 10.41 -7.32
N CYS A 170 4.15 11.13 -8.41
CA CYS A 170 3.05 12.08 -8.54
C CYS A 170 1.68 11.38 -8.61
N GLY A 171 1.62 10.17 -9.14
CA GLY A 171 0.38 9.45 -9.43
C GLY A 171 -0.34 9.91 -10.70
N ASP A 172 0.31 10.77 -11.48
CA ASP A 172 -0.15 11.28 -12.78
C ASP A 172 0.96 11.18 -13.85
N GLY A 173 2.08 10.54 -13.53
CA GLY A 173 3.26 10.36 -14.37
C GLY A 173 4.10 11.62 -14.59
N SER A 174 3.74 12.77 -14.01
CA SER A 174 4.38 14.04 -14.34
C SER A 174 5.83 14.15 -13.86
N ASP A 175 6.22 13.41 -12.82
CA ASP A 175 7.60 13.30 -12.33
C ASP A 175 8.50 12.41 -13.21
N GLN A 176 7.91 11.64 -14.13
CA GLN A 176 8.62 10.74 -15.06
C GLN A 176 8.55 11.24 -16.52
N GLY A 177 8.06 12.48 -16.72
CA GLY A 177 7.84 13.03 -18.05
C GLY A 177 9.13 13.33 -18.83
N SER A 178 9.14 13.05 -20.13
CA SER A 178 10.27 13.36 -21.02
C SER A 178 10.45 14.87 -21.33
N TRP A 179 9.56 15.72 -20.84
CA TRP A 179 9.54 17.16 -21.12
C TRP A 179 9.57 17.95 -19.80
N PRO A 180 9.95 19.25 -19.83
CA PRO A 180 9.86 20.10 -18.66
C PRO A 180 8.46 20.06 -18.02
N PRO A 181 8.36 20.09 -16.69
CA PRO A 181 9.44 20.36 -15.73
C PRO A 181 10.28 19.13 -15.32
N ALA A 182 9.85 17.89 -15.57
CA ALA A 182 10.61 16.69 -15.16
C ALA A 182 11.82 16.41 -16.06
N ASN A 183 11.64 16.45 -17.39
CA ASN A 183 12.70 16.31 -18.39
C ASN A 183 13.59 15.06 -18.22
N CYS A 184 12.99 13.88 -18.07
CA CYS A 184 13.71 12.61 -17.83
C CYS A 184 14.40 12.01 -19.08
N ARG A 185 14.68 12.79 -20.12
CA ARG A 185 15.35 12.27 -21.33
C ARG A 185 16.81 11.93 -21.04
N GLY A 186 17.18 10.67 -21.29
CA GLY A 186 18.58 10.21 -21.21
C GLY A 186 19.04 9.74 -19.83
N GLN A 187 18.10 9.41 -18.95
CA GLN A 187 18.37 8.72 -17.67
C GLN A 187 18.22 7.21 -17.81
#